data_AF-A0A1F4M399-F1
#
_entry.id   AF-A0A1F4M399-F1
#
_cell.length_a   1.000
_cell.length_b   1.000
_cell.length_c   1.000
_cell.angle_alpha   90.00
_cell.angle_beta   90.00
_cell.angle_gamma   90.00
#
_symmetry.space_group_name_H-M   'P 1'
#
loop_
_entity.id
_entity.type
_entity.pdbx_description
1 polymer ?
#
loop_
_entity_poly.entity_id
_entity_poly.type
_entity_poly.pdbx_seq_one_letter_code
_entity_poly.pdbx_strand_id
1 'polypeptide(L)'
;MSALLQQAFRTAASELGMASAAWLFVREAAAVNGDDGVTALRDDMGRLWPVLDAVGAAWLSGARMPLAQADDVLPALAGVSRLVVIGMESLWLDALLAALPAATPVGLVQHGDPMTHWTRVADNYHGRMTLLQLADFQTWAGPRSVLMTFVYGQSHQQVYVLPSWLRVCGPDVRLQFRALLGWRILDVPLDIYPRWLVAAQADTLTDVRPAPC
;
A
#
# COMPACT_ATOMS: atom_id res chain seq x y z
N MET A 1 -11.68 -5.78 25.55
CA MET A 1 -11.43 -4.60 24.68
C MET A 1 -10.82 -4.99 23.33
N SER A 2 -9.90 -5.97 23.27
CA SER A 2 -9.14 -6.26 22.03
C SER A 2 -9.97 -6.76 20.84
N ALA A 3 -11.05 -7.54 21.01
CA ALA A 3 -11.79 -8.12 19.87
C ALA A 3 -12.52 -7.07 19.00
N LEU A 4 -13.19 -6.09 19.61
CA LEU A 4 -13.85 -5.01 18.88
C LEU A 4 -12.84 -4.11 18.17
N LEU A 5 -11.72 -3.81 18.83
CA LEU A 5 -10.65 -3.01 18.26
C LEU A 5 -9.97 -3.73 17.07
N GLN A 6 -9.74 -5.04 17.18
CA GLN A 6 -9.26 -5.87 16.08
C GLN A 6 -10.22 -5.86 14.89
N GLN A 7 -11.53 -5.99 15.14
CA GLN A 7 -12.54 -5.93 14.09
C GLN A 7 -12.57 -4.56 13.42
N ALA A 8 -12.54 -3.47 14.20
CA ALA A 8 -12.51 -2.11 13.68
C ALA A 8 -11.25 -1.87 12.82
N PHE A 9 -10.08 -2.30 13.29
CA PHE A 9 -8.84 -2.19 12.53
C PHE A 9 -8.88 -3.01 11.26
N ARG A 10 -9.34 -4.26 11.30
CA ARG A 10 -9.46 -5.10 10.10
C ARG A 10 -10.39 -4.48 9.07
N THR A 11 -11.55 -3.96 9.49
CA THR A 11 -12.47 -3.24 8.59
C THR A 11 -11.79 -2.02 7.98
N ALA A 12 -11.12 -1.19 8.77
CA ALA A 12 -10.38 -0.04 8.26
C ALA A 12 -9.26 -0.45 7.28
N ALA A 13 -8.43 -1.43 7.63
CA ALA A 13 -7.35 -1.93 6.79
C ALA A 13 -7.86 -2.55 5.48
N SER A 14 -9.05 -3.18 5.50
CA SER A 14 -9.66 -3.77 4.31
C SER A 14 -10.08 -2.72 3.28
N GLU A 15 -10.33 -1.48 3.68
CA GLU A 15 -10.80 -0.41 2.79
C GLU A 15 -9.76 0.65 2.50
N LEU A 16 -8.97 1.01 3.53
CA LEU A 16 -7.96 2.04 3.45
C LEU A 16 -6.59 1.50 3.03
N GLY A 17 -6.33 0.20 3.21
CA GLY A 17 -4.99 -0.35 3.21
C GLY A 17 -4.39 -0.44 4.61
N MET A 18 -3.45 -1.37 4.77
CA MET A 18 -2.88 -1.72 6.07
C MET A 18 -2.05 -0.59 6.66
N ALA A 19 -1.21 0.06 5.86
CA ALA A 19 -0.34 1.14 6.31
C ALA A 19 -1.16 2.40 6.59
N SER A 20 -2.13 2.71 5.72
CA SER A 20 -3.04 3.85 5.89
C SER A 20 -3.88 3.72 7.16
N ALA A 21 -4.44 2.53 7.41
CA ALA A 21 -5.19 2.24 8.63
C ALA A 21 -4.29 2.26 9.88
N ALA A 22 -3.07 1.73 9.80
CA ALA A 22 -2.11 1.74 10.90
C ALA A 22 -1.78 3.18 11.35
N TRP A 23 -1.44 4.07 10.42
CA TRP A 23 -1.18 5.47 10.74
C TRP A 23 -2.39 6.17 11.35
N LEU A 24 -3.59 5.91 10.83
CA LEU A 24 -4.83 6.45 11.38
C LEU A 24 -5.02 6.02 12.84
N PHE A 25 -4.96 4.72 13.12
CA PHE A 25 -5.17 4.19 14.47
C PHE A 25 -4.12 4.67 15.47
N VAL A 26 -2.85 4.72 15.06
CA VAL A 26 -1.77 5.24 15.91
C VAL A 26 -1.96 6.72 16.19
N ARG A 27 -2.34 7.54 15.20
CA ARG A 27 -2.64 8.95 15.40
C ARG A 27 -3.79 9.16 16.37
N GLU A 28 -4.88 8.41 16.21
CA GLU A 28 -6.04 8.52 17.11
C GLU A 28 -5.71 8.06 18.53
N ALA A 29 -4.94 6.97 18.70
CA ALA A 29 -4.48 6.53 20.01
C ALA A 29 -3.59 7.58 20.70
N ALA A 30 -2.69 8.20 19.95
CA ALA A 30 -1.86 9.30 20.42
C ALA A 30 -2.68 10.55 20.78
N ALA A 31 -3.73 10.87 20.03
CA ALA A 31 -4.61 11.99 20.33
C ALA A 31 -5.37 11.80 21.66
N VAL A 32 -5.70 10.55 22.03
CA VAL A 32 -6.42 10.23 23.26
C VAL A 32 -5.51 10.21 24.48
N ASN A 33 -4.37 9.50 24.41
CA ASN A 33 -3.51 9.22 25.57
C ASN A 33 -2.00 9.43 25.30
N GLY A 34 -1.62 10.13 24.24
CA GLY A 34 -0.21 10.33 23.88
C GLY A 34 0.53 9.02 23.61
N ASP A 35 1.82 9.00 23.92
CA ASP A 35 2.69 7.84 23.69
C ASP A 35 2.27 6.61 24.50
N ASP A 36 1.63 6.78 25.66
CA ASP A 36 1.06 5.68 26.45
C ASP A 36 -0.09 5.00 25.68
N GLY A 37 -0.92 5.77 24.98
CA GLY A 37 -1.96 5.25 24.11
C GLY A 37 -1.42 4.43 22.95
N VAL A 38 -0.34 4.90 22.31
CA VAL A 38 0.34 4.17 21.23
C VAL A 38 0.98 2.89 21.76
N THR A 39 1.62 2.94 22.92
CA THR A 39 2.23 1.77 23.57
C THR A 39 1.18 0.70 23.88
N ALA A 40 0.05 1.08 24.49
CA ALA A 40 -1.05 0.16 24.78
C ALA A 40 -1.63 -0.46 23.49
N LEU A 41 -1.80 0.34 22.43
CA LEU A 41 -2.27 -0.14 21.13
C LEU A 41 -1.32 -1.21 20.54
N ARG A 42 0.00 -0.98 20.63
CA ARG A 42 1.01 -1.95 20.17
C ARG A 42 0.99 -3.23 20.99
N ASP A 43 0.91 -3.14 22.31
CA ASP A 43 0.87 -4.30 23.20
C ASP A 43 -0.34 -5.19 22.92
N ASP A 44 -1.51 -4.57 22.68
CA ASP A 44 -2.77 -5.28 22.43
C ASP A 44 -2.87 -5.84 21.01
N MET A 45 -2.32 -5.17 20.00
CA MET A 45 -2.59 -5.46 18.58
C MET A 45 -1.35 -5.81 17.75
N GLY A 46 -0.16 -5.35 18.13
CA GLY A 46 1.02 -5.36 17.28
C GLY A 46 1.46 -6.76 16.84
N ARG A 47 1.31 -7.76 17.71
CA ARG A 47 1.64 -9.16 17.38
C ARG A 47 0.77 -9.74 16.26
N LEU A 48 -0.49 -9.29 16.17
CA LEU A 48 -1.43 -9.73 15.13
C LEU A 48 -1.33 -8.88 13.87
N TRP A 49 -0.94 -7.62 14.03
CA TRP A 49 -0.87 -6.61 12.98
C TRP A 49 0.53 -5.98 12.91
N PRO A 50 1.51 -6.65 12.28
CA PRO A 50 2.91 -6.21 12.30
C PRO A 50 3.16 -4.83 11.67
N VAL A 51 2.35 -4.44 10.69
CA VAL A 51 2.41 -3.08 10.11
C VAL A 51 1.97 -2.03 11.14
N LEU A 52 0.94 -2.32 11.93
CA LEU A 52 0.52 -1.43 13.02
C LEU A 52 1.60 -1.36 14.11
N ASP A 53 2.24 -2.48 14.45
CA ASP A 53 3.34 -2.47 15.40
C ASP A 53 4.50 -1.58 14.92
N ALA A 54 4.92 -1.75 13.67
CA ALA A 54 6.03 -0.99 13.09
C ALA A 54 5.73 0.50 13.01
N VAL A 55 4.51 0.88 12.61
CA VAL A 55 4.06 2.28 12.60
C VAL A 55 4.00 2.85 14.02
N GLY A 56 3.51 2.08 14.99
CA GLY A 56 3.51 2.48 16.40
C GLY A 56 4.93 2.66 16.95
N ALA A 57 5.86 1.75 16.62
CA ALA A 57 7.27 1.86 17.00
C ALA A 57 7.91 3.13 16.43
N ALA A 58 7.66 3.41 15.15
CA ALA A 58 8.14 4.61 14.49
C ALA A 58 7.56 5.90 15.11
N TRP A 59 6.27 5.88 15.48
CA TRP A 59 5.65 7.02 16.16
C TRP A 59 6.36 7.34 17.49
N LEU A 60 6.62 6.30 18.28
CA LEU A 60 7.33 6.41 19.56
C LEU A 60 8.80 6.83 19.38
N SER A 61 9.41 6.56 18.22
CA SER A 61 10.73 7.07 17.86
C SER A 61 10.71 8.47 17.22
N GLY A 62 9.55 9.14 17.18
CA GLY A 62 9.40 10.52 16.72
C GLY A 62 8.86 10.70 15.31
N ALA A 63 8.63 9.61 14.56
CA ALA A 63 7.97 9.70 13.26
C ALA A 63 6.50 10.13 13.42
N ARG A 64 5.91 10.71 12.39
CA ARG A 64 4.49 11.11 12.39
C ARG A 64 3.85 10.66 11.09
N MET A 65 2.52 10.70 11.06
CA MET A 65 1.76 10.34 9.86
C MET A 65 2.27 11.16 8.66
N PRO A 66 2.70 10.48 7.57
CA PRO A 66 3.34 11.18 6.47
C PRO A 66 2.34 12.04 5.72
N LEU A 67 2.81 13.18 5.22
CA LEU A 67 2.10 13.93 4.20
C LEU A 67 2.39 13.26 2.86
N ALA A 68 1.60 12.26 2.49
CA ALA A 68 1.86 11.51 1.26
C ALA A 68 1.91 12.45 0.05
N GLN A 69 3.04 12.42 -0.64
CA GLN A 69 3.27 13.14 -1.89
C GLN A 69 3.75 12.16 -2.95
N ALA A 70 3.31 12.36 -4.18
CA ALA A 70 3.64 11.47 -5.31
C ALA A 70 4.92 11.89 -6.05
N ASP A 71 5.60 12.97 -5.63
CA ASP A 71 6.70 13.59 -6.37
C ASP A 71 7.82 12.61 -6.74
N ASP A 72 8.13 11.66 -5.87
CA ASP A 72 9.19 10.67 -6.11
C ASP A 72 8.81 9.57 -7.12
N VAL A 73 7.52 9.28 -7.27
CA VAL A 73 7.02 8.26 -8.20
C VAL A 73 6.59 8.85 -9.54
N LEU A 74 6.19 10.13 -9.60
CA LEU A 74 5.74 10.81 -10.82
C LEU A 74 6.75 10.76 -11.97
N PRO A 75 8.07 10.94 -11.77
CA PRO A 75 9.06 10.81 -12.84
C PRO A 75 9.03 9.43 -13.51
N ALA A 76 8.85 8.36 -12.72
CA ALA A 76 8.74 7.00 -13.24
C ALA A 76 7.41 6.75 -13.99
N LEU A 77 6.43 7.63 -13.79
CA LEU A 77 5.13 7.64 -14.46
C LEU A 77 5.06 8.64 -15.63
N ALA A 78 6.14 9.36 -15.93
CA ALA A 78 6.19 10.26 -17.07
C ALA A 78 5.89 9.51 -18.38
N GLY A 79 4.98 10.07 -19.19
CA GLY A 79 4.57 9.48 -20.46
C GLY A 79 3.77 8.17 -20.35
N VAL A 80 3.32 7.77 -19.16
CA VAL A 80 2.45 6.59 -18.98
C VAL A 80 1.09 6.85 -19.63
N SER A 81 0.61 5.89 -20.41
CA SER A 81 -0.75 5.90 -20.97
C SER A 81 -1.76 5.13 -20.15
N ARG A 82 -1.31 4.22 -19.27
CA ARG A 82 -2.16 3.43 -18.35
C ARG A 82 -1.37 3.03 -17.12
N LEU A 83 -1.95 3.23 -15.94
CA LEU A 83 -1.39 2.74 -14.68
C LEU A 83 -2.25 1.61 -14.14
N VAL A 84 -1.65 0.49 -13.76
CA VAL A 84 -2.29 -0.60 -13.03
C VAL A 84 -1.69 -0.66 -11.64
N VAL A 85 -2.52 -0.59 -10.61
CA VAL A 85 -2.12 -0.63 -9.20
C VAL A 85 -2.52 -1.96 -8.59
N ILE A 86 -1.60 -2.55 -7.85
CA ILE A 86 -1.74 -3.81 -7.13
C ILE A 86 -1.73 -3.51 -5.63
N GLY A 87 -2.85 -3.81 -4.98
CA GLY A 87 -3.06 -3.45 -3.58
C GLY A 87 -3.65 -2.05 -3.42
N MET A 88 -4.01 -1.73 -2.18
CA MET A 88 -4.74 -0.51 -1.83
C MET A 88 -4.10 0.13 -0.61
N GLU A 89 -3.72 1.39 -0.74
CA GLU A 89 -3.21 2.25 0.34
C GLU A 89 -3.68 3.68 0.08
N SER A 90 -4.87 3.99 0.60
CA SER A 90 -5.65 5.22 0.37
C SER A 90 -4.81 6.48 0.50
N LEU A 91 -4.02 6.63 1.56
CA LEU A 91 -3.24 7.85 1.79
C LEU A 91 -2.31 8.19 0.61
N TRP A 92 -1.63 7.18 0.07
CA TRP A 92 -0.70 7.36 -1.05
C TRP A 92 -1.41 7.34 -2.40
N LEU A 93 -2.46 6.54 -2.53
CA LEU A 93 -3.25 6.47 -3.75
C LEU A 93 -3.97 7.80 -4.02
N ASP A 94 -4.55 8.42 -2.99
CA ASP A 94 -5.20 9.73 -3.08
C ASP A 94 -4.20 10.80 -3.58
N ALA A 95 -3.02 10.84 -2.96
CA ALA A 95 -1.94 11.75 -3.36
C ALA A 95 -1.50 11.53 -4.83
N LEU A 96 -1.38 10.26 -5.25
CA LEU A 96 -1.01 9.92 -6.61
C LEU A 96 -2.08 10.32 -7.62
N LEU A 97 -3.35 10.03 -7.35
CA LEU A 97 -4.44 10.34 -8.26
C LEU A 97 -4.66 11.85 -8.42
N ALA A 98 -4.42 12.61 -7.35
CA ALA A 98 -4.44 14.07 -7.38
C ALA A 98 -3.33 14.67 -8.26
N ALA A 99 -2.16 14.03 -8.30
CA ALA A 99 -1.02 14.49 -9.09
C ALA A 99 -0.98 13.96 -10.53
N LEU A 100 -1.64 12.84 -10.81
CA LEU A 100 -1.69 12.26 -12.16
C LEU A 100 -2.62 13.04 -13.09
N PRO A 101 -2.26 13.20 -14.39
CA PRO A 101 -3.17 13.76 -15.37
C PRO A 101 -4.52 13.05 -15.35
N ALA A 102 -5.63 13.80 -15.33
CA ALA A 102 -6.98 13.24 -15.26
C ALA A 102 -7.30 12.28 -16.42
N ALA A 103 -6.64 12.46 -17.57
CA ALA A 103 -6.79 11.61 -18.74
C ALA A 103 -6.06 10.26 -18.64
N THR A 104 -5.13 10.09 -17.69
CA THR A 104 -4.41 8.82 -17.49
C THR A 104 -5.34 7.80 -16.84
N PRO A 105 -5.75 6.72 -17.53
CA PRO A 105 -6.55 5.66 -16.96
C PRO A 105 -5.78 4.94 -15.86
N VAL A 106 -6.44 4.69 -14.73
CA VAL A 106 -5.89 3.98 -13.58
C VAL A 106 -6.76 2.76 -13.29
N GLY A 107 -6.17 1.58 -13.35
CA GLY A 107 -6.79 0.32 -12.95
C GLY A 107 -6.34 -0.10 -11.56
N LEU A 108 -7.25 -0.56 -10.70
CA LEU A 108 -6.93 -1.17 -9.41
C LEU A 108 -7.32 -2.64 -9.42
N VAL A 109 -6.35 -3.51 -9.20
CA VAL A 109 -6.61 -4.95 -9.12
C VAL A 109 -7.25 -5.30 -7.79
N GLN A 110 -8.46 -5.85 -7.86
CA GLN A 110 -9.22 -6.35 -6.72
C GLN A 110 -8.54 -7.60 -6.18
N HIS A 111 -7.77 -7.45 -5.11
CA HIS A 111 -7.14 -8.56 -4.42
C HIS A 111 -6.85 -8.19 -2.96
N GLY A 112 -7.12 -9.11 -2.03
CA GLY A 112 -6.91 -8.87 -0.60
C GLY A 112 -7.95 -9.57 0.26
N ASP A 113 -8.39 -8.88 1.33
CA ASP A 113 -9.36 -9.40 2.29
C ASP A 113 -10.73 -9.63 1.62
N PRO A 114 -11.36 -10.80 1.76
CA PRO A 114 -12.72 -11.05 1.27
C PRO A 114 -13.78 -10.09 1.85
N MET A 115 -13.48 -9.43 2.96
CA MET A 115 -14.35 -8.43 3.57
C MET A 115 -14.32 -7.07 2.86
N THR A 116 -13.37 -6.82 1.96
CA THR A 116 -13.26 -5.53 1.26
C THR A 116 -14.45 -5.31 0.34
N HIS A 117 -15.20 -4.23 0.58
CA HIS A 117 -16.25 -3.76 -0.31
C HIS A 117 -15.65 -2.91 -1.45
N TRP A 118 -15.09 -3.58 -2.46
CA TRP A 118 -14.35 -2.92 -3.56
C TRP A 118 -15.17 -1.87 -4.32
N THR A 119 -16.47 -2.08 -4.51
CA THR A 119 -17.36 -1.08 -5.13
C THR A 119 -17.37 0.21 -4.32
N ARG A 120 -17.52 0.11 -2.98
CA ARG A 120 -17.51 1.26 -2.08
C ARG A 120 -16.16 1.98 -2.10
N VAL A 121 -15.06 1.22 -2.12
CA VAL A 121 -13.72 1.80 -2.24
C VAL A 121 -13.59 2.58 -3.54
N ALA A 122 -14.04 2.03 -4.68
CA ALA A 122 -13.97 2.72 -5.97
C ALA A 122 -14.89 3.96 -6.06
N ASP A 123 -16.06 3.92 -5.42
CA ASP A 123 -17.01 5.04 -5.43
C ASP A 123 -16.42 6.30 -4.77
N ASN A 124 -15.53 6.15 -3.78
CA ASN A 124 -14.79 7.25 -3.16
C ASN A 124 -13.87 7.98 -4.15
N TYR A 125 -13.53 7.35 -5.26
CA TYR A 125 -12.67 7.92 -6.30
C TYR A 125 -13.47 8.52 -7.47
N HIS A 126 -14.80 8.58 -7.40
CA HIS A 126 -15.66 9.26 -8.37
C HIS A 126 -15.37 8.90 -9.85
N GLY A 127 -15.08 7.63 -10.13
CA GLY A 127 -14.77 7.16 -11.48
C GLY A 127 -13.35 7.45 -11.97
N ARG A 128 -12.46 8.01 -11.13
CA ARG A 128 -11.04 8.22 -11.43
C ARG A 128 -10.27 6.91 -11.65
N MET A 129 -10.83 5.81 -11.16
CA MET A 129 -10.25 4.47 -11.20
C MET A 129 -11.24 3.43 -11.73
N THR A 130 -10.70 2.42 -12.40
CA THR A 130 -11.42 1.23 -12.85
C THR A 130 -10.99 0.02 -12.03
N LEU A 131 -11.95 -0.73 -11.50
CA LEU A 131 -11.65 -1.99 -10.82
C LEU A 131 -11.33 -3.08 -11.84
N LEU A 132 -10.24 -3.81 -11.62
CA LEU A 132 -9.78 -4.90 -12.48
C LEU A 132 -9.77 -6.22 -11.69
N GLN A 133 -10.11 -7.31 -12.37
CA GLN A 133 -9.88 -8.65 -11.83
C GLN A 133 -8.42 -9.05 -12.01
N LEU A 134 -7.94 -9.92 -11.11
CA LEU A 134 -6.61 -10.51 -11.25
C LEU A 134 -6.46 -11.33 -12.55
N ALA A 135 -7.56 -11.84 -13.12
CA ALA A 135 -7.54 -12.56 -14.39
C ALA A 135 -7.35 -11.63 -15.60
N ASP A 136 -7.77 -10.36 -15.49
CA ASP A 136 -7.95 -9.48 -16.66
C ASP A 136 -6.98 -8.30 -16.70
N PHE A 137 -6.17 -8.08 -15.65
CA PHE A 137 -5.28 -6.91 -15.58
C PHE A 137 -4.27 -6.84 -16.74
N GLN A 138 -3.87 -7.98 -17.31
CA GLN A 138 -2.93 -8.02 -18.44
C GLN A 138 -3.51 -7.37 -19.71
N THR A 139 -4.83 -7.24 -19.83
CA THR A 139 -5.46 -6.49 -20.94
C THR A 139 -5.07 -5.00 -20.94
N TRP A 140 -4.55 -4.49 -19.82
CA TRP A 140 -4.03 -3.13 -19.68
C TRP A 140 -2.54 -3.01 -19.99
N ALA A 141 -1.84 -4.12 -20.23
CA ALA A 141 -0.41 -4.12 -20.50
C ALA A 141 -0.07 -3.44 -21.83
N GLY A 142 1.19 -3.04 -21.98
CA GLY A 142 1.69 -2.35 -23.16
C GLY A 142 2.97 -1.54 -22.89
N PRO A 143 3.62 -1.05 -23.96
CA PRO A 143 4.92 -0.36 -23.87
C PRO A 143 4.88 0.99 -23.16
N ARG A 144 3.68 1.52 -22.88
CA ARG A 144 3.44 2.75 -22.11
C ARG A 144 2.59 2.51 -20.86
N SER A 145 2.42 1.24 -20.47
CA SER A 145 1.69 0.85 -19.27
C SER A 145 2.65 0.56 -18.13
N VAL A 146 2.28 0.95 -16.92
CA VAL A 146 3.05 0.66 -15.70
C VAL A 146 2.22 -0.19 -14.77
N LEU A 147 2.84 -1.20 -14.17
CA LEU A 147 2.29 -1.99 -13.07
C LEU A 147 2.96 -1.51 -11.78
N MET A 148 2.18 -1.12 -10.78
CA MET A 148 2.70 -0.56 -9.53
C MET A 148 2.18 -1.33 -8.32
N THR A 149 2.99 -1.49 -7.28
CA THR A 149 2.61 -2.05 -5.98
C THR A 149 3.17 -1.20 -4.84
N PHE A 150 2.62 -1.37 -3.64
CA PHE A 150 3.13 -0.75 -2.42
C PHE A 150 4.16 -1.64 -1.75
N VAL A 151 5.28 -1.04 -1.34
CA VAL A 151 6.38 -1.68 -0.62
C VAL A 151 6.36 -1.18 0.82
N TYR A 152 6.20 -2.11 1.75
CA TYR A 152 6.03 -1.86 3.20
C TYR A 152 7.35 -1.89 3.98
N GLY A 153 8.44 -2.21 3.29
CA GLY A 153 9.76 -2.29 3.87
C GLY A 153 10.73 -2.95 2.91
N GLN A 154 12.01 -2.76 3.16
CA GLN A 154 13.09 -3.35 2.38
C GLN A 154 14.21 -3.81 3.31
N SER A 155 14.72 -5.02 3.10
CA SER A 155 15.88 -5.56 3.79
C SER A 155 16.80 -6.24 2.79
N HIS A 156 18.01 -5.70 2.61
CA HIS A 156 18.95 -6.13 1.57
C HIS A 156 18.30 -6.19 0.17
N GLN A 157 18.19 -7.39 -0.41
CA GLN A 157 17.57 -7.66 -1.70
C GLN A 157 16.09 -8.05 -1.60
N GLN A 158 15.50 -8.01 -0.40
CA GLN A 158 14.09 -8.33 -0.19
C GLN A 158 13.26 -7.06 -0.01
N VAL A 159 12.06 -7.09 -0.60
CA VAL A 159 11.00 -6.11 -0.37
C VAL A 159 9.79 -6.81 0.22
N TYR A 160 9.07 -6.12 1.11
CA TYR A 160 7.82 -6.62 1.67
C TYR A 160 6.65 -6.00 0.93
N VAL A 161 5.84 -6.83 0.30
CA VAL A 161 4.71 -6.45 -0.56
C VAL A 161 3.49 -7.29 -0.23
N LEU A 162 2.32 -6.92 -0.76
CA LEU A 162 1.13 -7.75 -0.63
C LEU A 162 1.26 -9.07 -1.43
N PRO A 163 0.64 -10.17 -0.98
CA PRO A 163 0.66 -11.46 -1.67
C PRO A 163 0.17 -11.43 -3.13
N SER A 164 -0.70 -10.48 -3.48
CA SER A 164 -1.12 -10.24 -4.88
C SER A 164 0.08 -10.06 -5.80
N TRP A 165 1.14 -9.41 -5.32
CA TRP A 165 2.31 -9.12 -6.14
C TRP A 165 2.91 -10.40 -6.73
N LEU A 166 3.06 -11.44 -5.92
CA LEU A 166 3.61 -12.73 -6.37
C LEU A 166 2.74 -13.43 -7.41
N ARG A 167 1.44 -13.09 -7.47
CA ARG A 167 0.51 -13.62 -8.49
C ARG A 167 0.60 -12.87 -9.81
N VAL A 168 1.12 -11.63 -9.81
CA VAL A 168 1.19 -10.78 -11.00
C VAL A 168 2.60 -10.58 -11.53
N CYS A 169 3.65 -10.70 -10.70
CA CYS A 169 5.03 -10.36 -11.08
C CYS A 169 5.78 -11.50 -11.82
N GLY A 170 5.06 -12.29 -12.62
CA GLY A 170 5.64 -13.39 -13.39
C GLY A 170 6.61 -12.92 -14.49
N PRO A 171 7.50 -13.80 -14.99
CA PRO A 171 8.46 -13.46 -16.04
C PRO A 171 7.82 -12.82 -17.28
N ASP A 172 6.66 -13.34 -17.71
CA ASP A 172 5.94 -12.84 -18.89
C ASP A 172 5.42 -11.40 -18.70
N VAL A 173 4.98 -11.06 -17.49
CA VAL A 173 4.42 -9.73 -17.18
C VAL A 173 5.50 -8.65 -17.26
N ARG A 174 6.74 -8.98 -16.89
CA ARG A 174 7.89 -8.06 -17.01
C ARG A 174 8.15 -7.61 -18.45
N LEU A 175 7.78 -8.43 -19.43
CA LEU A 175 7.95 -8.12 -20.85
C LEU A 175 6.77 -7.33 -21.44
N GLN A 176 5.60 -7.38 -20.78
CA GLN A 176 4.37 -6.78 -21.27
C GLN A 176 4.15 -5.34 -20.76
N PHE A 177 4.63 -5.02 -19.56
CA PHE A 177 4.57 -3.68 -19.00
C PHE A 177 5.90 -2.94 -19.22
N ARG A 178 5.82 -1.62 -19.38
CA ARG A 178 7.02 -0.76 -19.48
C ARG A 178 7.90 -0.85 -18.24
N ALA A 179 7.26 -0.87 -17.07
CA ALA A 179 7.92 -0.92 -15.77
C ALA A 179 7.01 -1.56 -14.73
N LEU A 180 7.64 -2.25 -13.77
CA LEU A 180 7.06 -2.80 -12.56
C LEU A 180 7.59 -1.98 -11.38
N LEU A 181 6.80 -1.03 -10.91
CA LEU A 181 7.23 -0.04 -9.90
C LEU A 181 6.81 -0.46 -8.49
N GLY A 182 7.75 -0.37 -7.56
CA GLY A 182 7.46 -0.46 -6.13
C GLY A 182 7.45 0.95 -5.54
N TRP A 183 6.38 1.33 -4.87
CA TRP A 183 6.35 2.57 -4.10
C TRP A 183 6.54 2.26 -2.62
N ARG A 184 7.70 2.60 -2.07
CA ARG A 184 8.07 2.33 -0.67
C ARG A 184 7.41 3.34 0.26
N ILE A 185 6.27 2.93 0.79
CA ILE A 185 5.37 3.76 1.61
C ILE A 185 5.65 3.67 3.12
N LEU A 186 6.42 2.67 3.53
CA LEU A 186 6.88 2.51 4.90
C LEU A 186 8.39 2.32 4.88
N ASP A 187 9.08 3.21 5.59
CA ASP A 187 10.52 3.16 5.82
C ASP A 187 10.83 2.76 7.26
N VAL A 188 10.03 1.82 7.79
CA VAL A 188 10.14 1.34 9.17
C VAL A 188 10.51 -0.14 9.18
N PRO A 189 11.36 -0.59 10.10
CA PRO A 189 11.72 -2.00 10.19
C PRO A 189 10.49 -2.85 10.56
N LEU A 190 10.29 -3.95 9.84
CA LEU A 190 9.28 -4.96 10.15
C LEU A 190 9.93 -6.07 10.97
N ASP A 191 10.12 -5.83 12.27
CA ASP A 191 10.79 -6.78 13.18
C ASP A 191 9.94 -8.04 13.44
N ILE A 192 8.62 -7.91 13.32
CA ILE A 192 7.67 -9.02 13.42
C ILE A 192 7.31 -9.50 12.01
N TYR A 193 7.44 -10.80 11.75
CA TYR A 193 7.10 -11.38 10.44
C TYR A 193 5.64 -11.07 10.06
N PRO A 194 5.40 -10.27 9.00
CA PRO A 194 4.06 -9.88 8.60
C PRO A 194 3.32 -11.06 7.98
N ARG A 195 2.28 -11.59 8.66
CA ARG A 195 1.42 -12.66 8.09
C ARG A 195 0.63 -12.24 6.84
N TRP A 196 0.57 -10.93 6.59
CA TRP A 196 -0.22 -10.29 5.54
C TRP A 196 0.62 -9.77 4.38
N LEU A 197 1.95 -9.78 4.55
CA LEU A 197 2.90 -9.41 3.52
C LEU A 197 3.75 -10.62 3.19
N VAL A 198 4.41 -10.56 2.05
CA VAL A 198 5.36 -11.57 1.61
C VAL A 198 6.67 -10.90 1.26
N ALA A 199 7.77 -11.57 1.61
CA ALA A 199 9.08 -11.19 1.10
C ALA A 199 9.15 -11.57 -0.39
N ALA A 200 9.40 -10.59 -1.24
CA ALA A 200 9.71 -10.78 -2.65
C ALA A 200 11.14 -10.32 -2.92
N GLN A 201 11.78 -10.88 -3.95
CA GLN A 201 13.05 -10.35 -4.42
C GLN A 201 12.83 -8.96 -5.01
N ALA A 202 13.70 -8.00 -4.68
CA ALA A 202 13.64 -6.64 -5.20
C ALA A 202 13.72 -6.63 -6.74
N ASP A 203 14.39 -7.62 -7.34
CA ASP A 203 14.47 -7.78 -8.80
C ASP A 203 13.11 -8.05 -9.47
N THR A 204 12.06 -8.38 -8.71
CA THR A 204 10.69 -8.48 -9.21
C THR A 204 10.12 -7.14 -9.64
N LEU A 205 10.72 -6.06 -9.16
CA LEU A 205 10.41 -4.69 -9.51
C LEU A 205 11.53 -4.20 -10.45
N THR A 206 11.16 -3.46 -11.49
CA THR A 206 12.14 -2.77 -12.33
C THR A 206 12.74 -1.58 -11.60
N ASP A 207 12.01 -1.01 -10.64
CA ASP A 207 12.43 0.16 -9.87
C ASP A 207 11.64 0.23 -8.55
N VAL A 208 12.27 0.76 -7.50
CA VAL A 208 11.66 1.00 -6.19
C VAL A 208 11.90 2.45 -5.80
N ARG A 209 10.82 3.22 -5.64
CA ARG A 209 10.87 4.64 -5.29
C ARG A 209 10.45 4.85 -3.84
N PRO A 210 11.15 5.68 -3.06
CA PRO A 210 10.67 6.08 -1.75
C PRO A 210 9.36 6.86 -1.87
N ALA A 211 8.52 6.81 -0.83
CA ALA A 211 7.56 7.88 -0.55
C ALA A 211 8.25 8.90 0.36
N PRO A 212 8.09 10.20 0.13
CA PRO A 212 8.54 11.20 1.08
C PRO A 212 7.77 11.04 2.40
N CYS A 213 8.51 11.09 3.51
CA CYS A 213 8.00 11.00 4.87
C CYS A 213 7.48 12.36 5.35
#